data_AF-A0A2N2HFJ9-F1
#
_entry.id   AF-A0A2N2HFJ9-F1
#
_cell.length_a   1.000
_cell.length_b   1.000
_cell.length_c   1.000
_cell.angle_alpha   90.00
_cell.angle_beta   90.00
_cell.angle_gamma   90.00
#
_symmetry.space_group_name_H-M   'P 1'
#
loop_
_entity.id
_entity.type
_entity.pdbx_description
1 polymer ?
#
loop_
_entity_poly.entity_id
_entity_poly.type
_entity_poly.pdbx_seq_one_letter_code
_entity_poly.pdbx_strand_id
1 'polypeptide(L)'
;DRGLSIGLKNDLSQVSALVDDFDWALNEECMAWDECGDLAPFISAGKAVFHVEYGDASLASTVCPATGPLQFSTLIKHLDLDAWRVACP
;
A
#
# COMPACT_ATOMS: atom_id res chain seq x y z
N ASP A 1 -11.42 16.08 -18.89
CA ASP A 1 -11.23 15.62 -17.52
C ASP A 1 -12.51 14.94 -17.02
N ARG A 2 -12.41 13.85 -16.24
CA ARG A 2 -13.58 13.07 -15.76
C ARG A 2 -13.91 13.28 -14.28
N GLY A 3 -13.06 14.03 -13.55
CA GLY A 3 -13.24 14.25 -12.11
C GLY A 3 -13.08 12.98 -11.27
N LEU A 4 -12.36 11.99 -11.78
CA LEU A 4 -12.06 10.74 -11.08
C LEU A 4 -10.60 10.74 -10.66
N SER A 5 -10.34 10.26 -9.45
CA SER A 5 -8.99 10.00 -8.96
C SER A 5 -8.41 8.73 -9.59
N ILE A 6 -7.09 8.68 -9.73
CA ILE A 6 -6.33 7.51 -10.21
C ILE A 6 -5.21 7.16 -9.25
N GLY A 7 -4.88 5.86 -9.18
CA GLY A 7 -3.79 5.37 -8.34
C GLY A 7 -2.82 4.46 -9.08
N LEU A 8 -1.56 4.51 -8.68
CA LEU A 8 -0.50 3.66 -9.22
C LEU A 8 -0.51 2.31 -8.48
N LYS A 9 -0.60 1.21 -9.23
CA LYS A 9 -0.60 -0.14 -8.67
C LYS A 9 0.78 -0.77 -8.76
N ASN A 10 1.40 -1.08 -7.62
CA ASN A 10 2.74 -1.66 -7.50
C ASN A 10 3.77 -0.81 -8.26
N ASP A 11 4.16 -1.23 -9.47
CA ASP A 11 5.06 -0.54 -10.44
C ASP A 11 6.15 0.33 -9.79
N LEU A 12 6.81 -0.24 -8.77
CA LEU A 12 7.66 0.49 -7.84
C LEU A 12 8.82 1.19 -8.56
N SER A 13 9.35 0.56 -9.61
CA SER A 13 10.43 1.10 -10.44
C SER A 13 10.10 2.44 -11.13
N GLN A 14 8.82 2.77 -11.29
CA GLN A 14 8.37 4.01 -11.92
C GLN A 14 7.80 5.03 -10.94
N VAL A 15 7.76 4.73 -9.63
CA VAL A 15 7.18 5.62 -8.62
C VAL A 15 7.76 7.03 -8.70
N SER A 16 9.09 7.18 -8.77
CA SER A 16 9.71 8.51 -8.85
C SER A 16 9.34 9.30 -10.10
N ALA A 17 9.03 8.61 -11.21
CA ALA A 17 8.65 9.25 -12.47
C ALA A 17 7.16 9.60 -12.53
N LEU A 18 6.32 8.83 -11.84
CA LEU A 18 4.86 8.89 -11.95
C LEU A 18 4.16 9.48 -10.72
N VAL A 19 4.89 9.72 -9.62
CA VAL A 19 4.28 10.19 -8.36
C VAL A 19 3.44 11.44 -8.56
N ASP A 20 3.80 12.35 -9.46
CA ASP A 20 3.06 13.58 -9.72
C ASP A 20 1.79 13.37 -10.56
N ASP A 21 1.72 12.29 -11.35
CA ASP A 21 0.59 11.96 -12.23
C ASP A 21 -0.55 11.22 -11.50
N PHE A 22 -0.27 10.55 -10.38
CA PHE A 22 -1.22 9.75 -9.63
C PHE A 22 -1.60 10.39 -8.29
N ASP A 23 -2.82 10.13 -7.80
CA ASP A 23 -3.31 10.72 -6.54
C ASP A 23 -2.92 9.91 -5.30
N TRP A 24 -2.69 8.60 -5.48
CA TRP A 24 -2.33 7.64 -4.43
C TRP A 24 -1.64 6.41 -5.04
N ALA A 25 -1.07 5.56 -4.19
CA ALA A 25 -0.55 4.26 -4.58
C ALA A 25 -1.36 3.13 -3.93
N LEU A 26 -1.53 2.02 -4.65
CA LEU A 26 -1.94 0.74 -4.09
C LEU A 26 -0.76 -0.21 -4.24
N ASN A 27 -0.27 -0.75 -3.14
CA ASN A 27 0.76 -1.77 -3.14
C ASN A 27 0.27 -3.08 -2.53
N GLU A 28 0.64 -4.18 -3.15
CA GLU A 28 0.49 -5.53 -2.62
C GLU A 28 1.87 -6.08 -2.26
N GLU A 29 1.99 -6.61 -1.05
CA GLU A 29 3.09 -7.46 -0.60
C GLU A 29 4.47 -6.80 -0.49
N CYS A 30 4.60 -5.47 -0.39
CA CYS A 30 5.93 -4.86 -0.26
C CYS A 30 6.69 -5.32 0.99
N MET A 31 6.03 -5.80 2.06
CA MET A 31 6.74 -6.37 3.20
C MET A 31 7.29 -7.76 2.87
N ALA A 32 6.55 -8.56 2.09
CA ALA A 32 7.00 -9.88 1.68
C ALA A 32 8.22 -9.82 0.75
N TRP A 33 8.36 -8.71 0.00
CA TRP A 33 9.45 -8.50 -0.95
C TRP A 33 10.56 -7.54 -0.47
N ASP A 34 10.41 -6.93 0.71
CA ASP A 34 11.33 -5.90 1.24
C ASP A 34 11.43 -4.65 0.33
N GLU A 35 10.28 -4.21 -0.20
CA GLU A 35 10.19 -3.14 -1.20
C GLU A 35 9.36 -1.92 -0.71
N CYS A 36 8.93 -1.91 0.56
CA CYS A 36 8.04 -0.83 1.04
C CYS A 36 8.69 0.56 1.01
N GLY A 37 10.02 0.62 1.06
CA GLY A 37 10.78 1.87 0.97
C GLY A 37 10.57 2.61 -0.36
N ASP A 38 10.29 1.88 -1.44
CA ASP A 38 10.14 2.47 -2.78
C ASP A 38 8.87 3.33 -2.91
N LEU A 39 7.93 3.21 -1.97
CA LEU A 39 6.69 4.00 -1.90
C LEU A 39 6.85 5.31 -1.11
N ALA A 40 8.01 5.56 -0.49
CA ALA A 40 8.28 6.78 0.26
C ALA A 40 8.01 8.09 -0.51
N PRO A 41 8.16 8.16 -1.86
CA PRO A 41 7.80 9.36 -2.62
C PRO A 41 6.31 9.74 -2.49
N PHE A 42 5.39 8.78 -2.46
CA PHE A 42 3.96 9.07 -2.27
C PHE A 42 3.70 9.70 -0.89
N ILE A 43 4.25 9.12 0.17
CA ILE A 43 4.12 9.66 1.53
C ILE A 43 4.75 11.04 1.64
N SER A 44 5.94 11.23 1.06
CA SER A 44 6.65 12.53 1.05
C SER A 44 5.87 13.61 0.31
N ALA A 45 5.11 13.23 -0.74
CA ALA A 45 4.22 14.12 -1.47
C ALA A 45 2.86 14.35 -0.76
N GLY A 46 2.65 13.77 0.43
CA GLY A 46 1.39 13.84 1.16
C GLY A 46 0.26 13.01 0.53
N LYS A 47 0.61 12.02 -0.30
CA LYS A 47 -0.32 11.14 -1.00
C LYS A 47 -0.48 9.81 -0.25
N ALA A 48 -1.68 9.24 -0.29
CA ALA A 48 -1.97 8.00 0.41
C ALA A 48 -1.26 6.79 -0.25
N VAL A 49 -0.82 5.85 0.58
CA VAL A 49 -0.42 4.50 0.16
C VAL A 49 -1.41 3.52 0.78
N PHE A 50 -2.26 2.92 -0.05
CA PHE A 50 -3.08 1.77 0.30
C PHE A 50 -2.22 0.52 0.18
N HIS A 51 -2.11 -0.25 1.24
CA HIS A 51 -1.20 -1.38 1.33
C HIS A 51 -1.95 -2.66 1.69
N VAL A 52 -1.64 -3.77 1.02
CA VAL A 52 -2.26 -5.07 1.27
C VAL A 52 -1.18 -6.14 1.43
N GLU A 53 -1.28 -6.91 2.51
CA GLU A 53 -0.53 -8.16 2.68
C GLU A 53 -1.51 -9.34 2.63
N TYR A 54 -1.09 -10.45 2.02
CA TYR A 54 -1.93 -11.64 1.90
C TYR A 54 -1.60 -12.68 2.97
N GLY A 55 -2.63 -13.12 3.69
CA GLY A 55 -2.49 -14.10 4.75
C GLY A 55 -3.72 -14.20 5.63
N ASP A 56 -3.55 -14.77 6.80
CA ASP A 56 -4.58 -14.84 7.83
C ASP A 56 -4.44 -13.71 8.86
N ALA A 57 -5.35 -13.66 9.84
CA ALA A 57 -5.37 -12.62 10.86
C ALA A 57 -4.09 -12.55 11.72
N SER A 58 -3.32 -13.65 11.83
CA SER A 58 -2.11 -13.68 12.66
C SER A 58 -1.00 -12.78 12.12
N LEU A 59 -0.98 -12.56 10.80
CA LEU A 59 0.00 -11.72 10.12
C LEU A 59 -0.07 -10.24 10.60
N ALA A 60 -1.21 -9.80 11.12
CA ALA A 60 -1.41 -8.43 11.63
C ALA A 60 -0.45 -8.08 12.77
N SER A 61 -0.06 -9.08 13.57
CA SER A 61 0.89 -8.90 14.67
C SER A 61 2.28 -8.47 14.21
N THR A 62 2.64 -8.72 12.95
CA THR A 62 3.95 -8.38 12.37
C THR A 62 3.83 -7.22 11.39
N VAL A 63 2.81 -7.23 10.51
CA VAL A 63 2.65 -6.22 9.46
C VAL A 63 2.28 -4.85 10.03
N CYS A 64 1.26 -4.78 10.90
CA CYS A 64 0.76 -3.50 11.40
C CYS A 64 1.81 -2.63 12.13
N PRO A 65 2.64 -3.17 13.05
CA PRO A 65 3.68 -2.35 13.69
C PRO A 65 4.78 -1.92 12.72
N ALA A 66 5.02 -2.64 11.63
CA ALA A 66 6.01 -2.28 10.62
C ALA A 66 5.50 -1.18 9.67
N THR A 67 4.23 -1.24 9.27
CA THR A 67 3.66 -0.31 8.28
C THR A 67 3.10 0.97 8.90
N GLY A 68 2.74 0.95 10.19
CA GLY A 68 2.27 2.15 10.90
C GLY A 68 3.23 3.34 10.82
N PRO A 69 4.53 3.18 11.14
CA PRO A 69 5.54 4.23 10.98
C PRO A 69 5.74 4.72 9.54
N LEU A 70 5.42 3.88 8.54
CA LEU A 70 5.45 4.26 7.12
C LEU A 70 4.21 5.06 6.69
N GLN A 71 3.23 5.24 7.58
CA GLN A 71 1.97 5.94 7.33
C GLN A 71 1.10 5.27 6.25
N PHE A 72 1.23 3.96 6.06
CA PHE A 72 0.44 3.22 5.08
C PHE A 72 -0.95 2.87 5.63
N SER A 73 -1.96 2.96 4.78
CA SER A 73 -3.31 2.44 5.05
C SER A 73 -3.34 0.94 4.75
N THR A 74 -3.06 0.13 5.77
CA THR A 74 -2.78 -1.31 5.59
C THR A 74 -3.98 -2.21 5.89
N LEU A 75 -4.23 -3.17 5.00
CA LEU A 75 -5.13 -4.28 5.19
C LEU A 75 -4.40 -5.62 5.06
N ILE A 76 -4.87 -6.61 5.80
CA ILE A 76 -4.56 -8.02 5.54
C ILE A 76 -5.77 -8.67 4.88
N LYS A 77 -5.52 -9.42 3.81
CA LYS A 77 -6.54 -9.97 2.92
C LYS A 77 -6.24 -11.43 2.59
N HIS A 78 -7.29 -12.17 2.23
CA HIS A 78 -7.11 -13.39 1.46
C HIS A 78 -6.70 -13.03 0.02
N LEU A 79 -5.94 -13.91 -0.63
CA LEU A 79 -5.46 -13.70 -1.99
C LEU A 79 -6.60 -13.62 -3.02
N ASP A 80 -7.74 -14.26 -2.76
CA ASP A 80 -8.93 -14.20 -3.62
C ASP A 80 -9.70 -12.87 -3.49
N LEU A 81 -9.27 -11.99 -2.59
CA LEU A 81 -9.84 -10.65 -2.37
C LEU A 81 -11.34 -10.68 -2.05
N ASP A 82 -11.79 -11.67 -1.30
CA ASP A 82 -13.16 -11.77 -0.80
C ASP A 82 -13.56 -10.61 0.14
N ALA A 83 -14.69 -10.71 0.85
CA ALA A 83 -15.12 -9.65 1.78
C ALA A 83 -14.29 -9.57 3.08
N TRP A 84 -13.52 -10.62 3.42
CA TRP A 84 -12.76 -10.71 4.67
C TRP A 84 -11.60 -9.72 4.67
N ARG A 85 -11.32 -9.12 5.83
CA ARG A 85 -10.17 -8.22 6.02
C ARG A 85 -9.82 -8.07 7.50
N VAL A 86 -8.55 -7.81 7.77
CA VAL A 86 -8.08 -7.22 9.03
C VAL A 86 -7.47 -5.87 8.71
N ALA A 87 -7.94 -4.80 9.37
CA ALA A 87 -7.38 -3.46 9.21
C ALA A 87 -6.36 -3.19 10.32
N CYS A 88 -5.22 -2.60 9.96
CA CYS A 88 -4.28 -2.11 10.96
C CYS A 88 -4.80 -0.84 11.66
N PRO A 89 -4.52 -0.65 12.97
CA PRO A 89 -4.91 0.55 13.72
C PRO A 89 -4.27 1.84 13.21
#